data_AF-A0A7R9LTJ5-F1
#
_entry.id   AF-A0A7R9LTJ5-F1
#
_cell.length_a   1.000
_cell.length_b   1.000
_cell.length_c   1.000
_cell.angle_alpha   90.00
_cell.angle_beta   90.00
_cell.angle_gamma   90.00
#
_symmetry.space_group_name_H-M   'P 1'
#
loop_
_entity.id
_entity.type
_entity.pdbx_description
1 polymer ?
#
loop_
_entity_poly.entity_id
_entity_poly.type
_entity_poly.pdbx_seq_one_letter_code
_entity_poly.pdbx_strand_id
1 'polypeptide(L)'
;MVQKLTILFAPVESVGHVNPCIGLGEVLLSRGHKVVFAVDQSFAGKLSPFGYPSNDRQEWEKYNEVLKDGHKRRNIIYNEWMKEEGYPINTDSTSFPISPFLNIYGYPEELDYTDIRPIPEKWLRVDTFMRRGEKQEFKIPD
;
A
#
# COMPACT_ATOMS: atom_id res chain seq x y z
N MET A 1 4.20 -28.08 2.05
CA MET A 1 3.25 -27.27 1.27
C MET A 1 3.56 -25.81 1.56
N VAL A 2 3.25 -24.88 0.66
CA VAL A 2 3.19 -23.45 1.06
C VAL A 2 1.94 -23.30 1.96
N GLN A 3 1.86 -22.28 2.81
CA GLN A 3 0.74 -22.11 3.74
C GLN A 3 -0.41 -21.30 3.11
N LYS A 4 -1.68 -21.61 3.45
CA LYS A 4 -2.83 -20.78 3.06
C LYS A 4 -2.73 -19.51 3.89
N LEU A 5 -2.68 -18.35 3.23
CA LEU A 5 -2.69 -17.06 3.90
C LEU A 5 -3.88 -16.25 3.41
N THR A 6 -4.49 -15.45 4.29
CA THR A 6 -5.31 -14.32 3.84
C THR A 6 -4.39 -13.10 3.72
N ILE A 7 -4.40 -12.45 2.57
CA ILE A 7 -3.49 -11.36 2.24
C ILE A 7 -4.33 -10.13 1.90
N LEU A 8 -4.28 -9.15 2.80
CA LEU A 8 -4.93 -7.86 2.59
C LEU A 8 -4.03 -6.94 1.77
N PHE A 9 -4.60 -6.39 0.71
CA PHE A 9 -4.09 -5.21 0.04
C PHE A 9 -4.88 -4.00 0.54
N ALA A 10 -4.21 -3.09 1.22
CA ALA A 10 -4.76 -1.80 1.62
C ALA A 10 -3.99 -0.66 0.92
N PRO A 11 -3.88 -0.65 -0.42
CA PRO A 11 -3.08 0.35 -1.14
C PRO A 11 -3.54 1.76 -0.80
N VAL A 12 -2.61 2.72 -0.88
CA VAL A 12 -3.00 4.13 -0.87
C VAL A 12 -4.01 4.36 -1.99
N GLU A 13 -5.04 5.12 -1.69
CA GLU A 13 -6.18 5.42 -2.53
C GLU A 13 -5.78 6.27 -3.76
N SER A 14 -5.20 5.60 -4.76
CA SER A 14 -4.91 6.15 -6.09
C SER A 14 -4.70 5.03 -7.12
N VAL A 15 -5.00 5.29 -8.39
CA VAL A 15 -4.87 4.31 -9.49
C VAL A 15 -3.45 3.76 -9.61
N GLY A 16 -2.43 4.59 -9.41
CA GLY A 16 -1.02 4.20 -9.48
C GLY A 16 -0.58 3.25 -8.37
N HIS A 17 -1.24 3.27 -7.20
CA HIS A 17 -0.95 2.36 -6.10
C HIS A 17 -1.85 1.12 -6.11
N VAL A 18 -3.09 1.23 -6.59
CA VAL A 18 -4.03 0.10 -6.67
C VAL A 18 -3.64 -0.88 -7.79
N ASN A 19 -3.26 -0.42 -8.98
CA ASN A 19 -3.01 -1.30 -10.13
C ASN A 19 -1.86 -2.32 -9.94
N PRO A 20 -0.68 -1.95 -9.40
CA PRO A 20 0.37 -2.92 -9.10
C PRO A 20 -0.07 -3.92 -8.02
N CYS A 21 -0.87 -3.47 -7.04
CA CYS A 21 -1.48 -4.32 -6.04
C CYS A 21 -2.46 -5.33 -6.63
N ILE A 22 -3.25 -4.96 -7.66
CA ILE A 22 -4.09 -5.92 -8.39
C ILE A 22 -3.21 -6.96 -9.11
N GLY A 23 -2.15 -6.54 -9.80
CA GLY A 23 -1.22 -7.47 -10.48
C GLY A 23 -0.52 -8.44 -9.53
N LEU A 24 -0.07 -7.97 -8.36
CA LEU A 24 0.50 -8.82 -7.32
C LEU A 24 -0.57 -9.66 -6.63
N GLY A 25 -1.75 -9.10 -6.37
CA GLY A 25 -2.92 -9.81 -5.86
C GLY A 25 -3.40 -10.90 -6.80
N GLU A 26 -3.21 -10.74 -8.11
CA GLU A 26 -3.46 -11.75 -9.13
C GLU A 26 -2.44 -12.89 -9.14
N VAL A 27 -1.20 -12.64 -8.70
CA VAL A 27 -0.14 -13.66 -8.53
C VAL A 27 -0.21 -14.30 -7.14
N LEU A 28 -0.65 -13.54 -6.15
CA LEU A 28 -1.21 -14.04 -4.90
C LEU A 28 -2.67 -14.50 -5.07
N LEU A 29 -3.14 -14.57 -6.33
CA LEU A 29 -4.22 -15.37 -6.91
C LEU A 29 -3.69 -16.29 -8.06
N SER A 30 -2.34 -16.55 -8.12
CA SER A 30 -1.60 -17.60 -8.89
C SER A 30 -0.24 -18.05 -8.24
N ARG A 31 -0.39 -18.71 -7.09
CA ARG A 31 0.39 -19.29 -5.98
C ARG A 31 -0.71 -19.96 -5.11
N GLY A 32 -1.09 -19.45 -3.92
CA GLY A 32 -2.34 -19.88 -3.25
C GLY A 32 -2.70 -19.26 -1.87
N HIS A 33 -3.60 -18.28 -1.84
CA HIS A 33 -3.94 -17.40 -0.72
C HIS A 33 -5.40 -16.88 -0.87
N LYS A 34 -5.98 -16.20 0.12
CA LYS A 34 -7.23 -15.43 -0.05
C LYS A 34 -6.83 -13.97 -0.17
N VAL A 35 -7.09 -13.32 -1.30
CA VAL A 35 -6.78 -11.90 -1.48
C VAL A 35 -8.00 -11.04 -1.16
N VAL A 36 -7.79 -10.01 -0.34
CA VAL A 36 -8.81 -9.04 0.08
C VAL A 36 -8.28 -7.65 -0.26
N PHE A 37 -9.15 -6.73 -0.68
CA PHE A 37 -8.81 -5.33 -0.83
C PHE A 37 -9.62 -4.48 0.16
N ALA A 38 -8.93 -3.66 0.95
CA ALA A 38 -9.54 -2.59 1.73
C ALA A 38 -9.26 -1.26 1.02
N VAL A 39 -10.27 -0.75 0.32
CA VAL A 39 -10.24 0.52 -0.43
C VAL A 39 -11.58 1.24 -0.24
N ASP A 40 -11.56 2.56 -0.19
CA ASP A 40 -12.76 3.37 0.06
C ASP A 40 -13.76 3.42 -1.12
N GLN A 41 -15.03 3.69 -0.81
CA GLN A 41 -16.13 3.74 -1.78
C GLN A 41 -16.08 4.98 -2.70
N SER A 42 -15.29 6.01 -2.36
CA SER A 42 -15.09 7.24 -3.16
C SER A 42 -14.43 7.03 -4.53
N PHE A 43 -13.92 5.83 -4.84
CA PHE A 43 -13.41 5.48 -6.17
C PHE A 43 -14.48 5.37 -7.26
N ALA A 44 -15.75 5.55 -6.91
CA ALA A 44 -16.84 5.82 -7.84
C ALA A 44 -16.74 7.22 -8.52
N GLY A 45 -15.70 7.40 -9.35
CA GLY A 45 -15.72 8.36 -10.47
C GLY A 45 -15.26 9.80 -10.21
N LYS A 46 -14.67 10.16 -9.05
CA LYS A 46 -14.26 11.56 -8.78
C LYS A 46 -13.02 11.74 -7.89
N LEU A 47 -11.80 11.71 -8.45
CA LEU A 47 -10.59 12.26 -7.79
C LEU A 47 -9.66 12.92 -8.82
N SER A 48 -9.75 14.25 -8.97
CA SER A 48 -8.98 15.04 -9.94
C SER A 48 -8.36 16.36 -9.43
N PRO A 49 -8.82 17.06 -8.36
CA PRO A 49 -8.38 18.44 -8.10
C PRO A 49 -7.35 18.65 -6.96
N PHE A 50 -7.02 17.64 -6.13
CA PHE A 50 -6.36 17.87 -4.83
C PHE A 50 -4.81 17.87 -4.83
N GLY A 51 -4.18 18.40 -5.87
CA GLY A 51 -2.72 18.55 -5.93
C GLY A 51 -2.24 19.83 -5.24
N TYR A 52 -1.59 19.72 -4.08
CA TYR A 52 -0.85 20.84 -3.47
C TYR A 52 0.52 21.02 -4.15
N PRO A 53 1.05 22.26 -4.25
CA PRO A 53 2.39 22.50 -4.78
C PRO A 53 3.47 21.81 -3.92
N SER A 54 4.49 21.26 -4.58
CA SER A 54 5.63 20.58 -3.94
C SER A 54 6.72 21.55 -3.45
N ASN A 55 6.77 22.73 -4.08
CA ASN A 55 7.74 23.82 -3.88
C ASN A 55 7.26 24.93 -2.93
N ASP A 56 5.94 25.09 -2.74
CA ASP A 56 5.36 25.97 -1.72
C ASP A 56 4.64 25.14 -0.67
N ARG A 57 5.10 25.21 0.58
CA ARG A 57 4.65 24.36 1.67
C ARG A 57 3.90 25.10 2.78
N GLN A 58 3.51 26.36 2.57
CA GLN A 58 2.89 27.19 3.62
C GLN A 58 1.63 26.56 4.25
N GLU A 59 0.76 25.91 3.47
CA GLU A 59 -0.46 25.25 3.97
C GLU A 59 -0.27 23.75 4.34
N TRP A 60 0.95 23.20 4.25
CA TRP A 60 1.18 21.76 4.46
C TRP A 60 0.91 21.30 5.90
N GLU A 61 1.11 22.14 6.91
CA GLU A 61 0.86 21.76 8.31
C GLU A 61 -0.63 21.47 8.55
N LYS A 62 -1.50 22.39 8.14
CA LYS A 62 -2.96 22.25 8.15
C LYS A 62 -3.46 21.09 7.28
N TYR A 63 -2.85 20.85 6.13
CA TYR A 63 -3.13 19.66 5.31
C TYR A 63 -2.79 18.36 6.06
N ASN A 64 -1.63 18.31 6.73
CA ASN A 64 -1.21 17.17 7.54
C ASN A 64 -2.13 16.93 8.74
N GLU A 65 -2.69 17.97 9.37
CA GLU A 65 -3.67 17.83 10.44
C GLU A 65 -4.96 17.16 9.95
N VAL A 66 -5.51 17.60 8.81
CA VAL A 66 -6.70 17.02 8.18
C VAL A 66 -6.46 15.56 7.76
N LEU A 67 -5.30 15.26 7.14
CA LEU A 67 -4.91 13.89 6.83
C LEU A 67 -4.81 13.01 8.07
N LYS A 68 -4.11 13.49 9.12
CA LYS A 68 -3.96 12.76 10.39
C LYS A 68 -5.32 12.46 11.00
N ASP A 69 -6.24 13.42 11.00
CA ASP A 69 -7.58 13.23 11.55
C ASP A 69 -8.39 12.17 10.78
N GLY A 70 -8.45 12.28 9.45
CA GLY A 70 -9.10 11.28 8.60
C GLY A 70 -8.50 9.88 8.77
N HIS A 71 -7.19 9.79 8.97
CA HIS A 71 -6.47 8.52 9.19
C HIS A 71 -6.76 7.88 10.56
N LYS A 72 -7.13 8.62 11.62
CA LYS A 72 -7.34 8.06 12.97
C LYS A 72 -8.31 6.89 12.97
N ARG A 73 -9.48 7.04 12.33
CA ARG A 73 -10.53 6.02 12.32
C ARG A 73 -10.07 4.74 11.61
N ARG A 74 -9.40 4.88 10.46
CA ARG A 74 -8.83 3.73 9.73
C ARG A 74 -7.75 3.05 10.56
N ASN A 75 -6.84 3.82 11.18
CA ASN A 75 -5.73 3.27 11.95
C ASN A 75 -6.21 2.49 13.20
N ILE A 76 -7.32 2.89 13.84
CA ILE A 76 -7.94 2.11 14.93
C ILE A 76 -8.35 0.72 14.42
N ILE A 77 -9.22 0.67 13.39
CA ILE A 77 -9.74 -0.58 12.81
C ILE A 77 -8.61 -1.47 12.29
N TYR A 78 -7.61 -0.87 11.64
CA TYR A 78 -6.45 -1.58 11.11
C TYR A 78 -5.58 -2.16 12.23
N ASN A 79 -5.36 -1.41 13.31
CA ASN A 79 -4.59 -1.89 14.47
C ASN A 79 -5.31 -2.99 15.27
N GLU A 80 -6.64 -2.95 15.35
CA GLU A 80 -7.44 -4.03 15.93
C GLU A 80 -7.25 -5.32 15.13
N TRP A 81 -7.43 -5.27 13.80
CA TRP A 81 -7.23 -6.42 12.92
C TRP A 81 -5.78 -6.91 12.89
N MET A 82 -4.78 -6.01 12.80
CA MET A 82 -3.36 -6.41 12.86
C MET A 82 -3.01 -7.15 14.16
N LYS A 83 -3.61 -6.75 15.28
CA LYS A 83 -3.42 -7.42 16.58
C LYS A 83 -4.05 -8.81 16.61
N GLU A 84 -5.21 -9.01 15.98
CA GLU A 84 -5.84 -10.33 15.83
C GLU A 84 -4.96 -11.29 15.01
N GLU A 85 -4.32 -10.79 13.95
CA GLU A 85 -3.37 -11.53 13.11
C GLU A 85 -1.95 -11.65 13.72
N GLY A 86 -1.74 -11.18 14.96
CA GLY A 86 -0.48 -11.32 15.70
C GLY A 86 0.63 -10.31 15.33
N TYR A 87 0.32 -9.24 14.62
CA TYR A 87 1.26 -8.18 14.24
C TYR A 87 1.35 -7.06 15.29
N PRO A 88 2.49 -6.35 15.37
CA PRO A 88 2.61 -5.17 16.22
C PRO A 88 1.68 -4.04 15.76
N ILE A 89 1.10 -3.33 16.72
CA ILE A 89 0.25 -2.16 16.52
C ILE A 89 1.06 -1.02 15.88
N ASN A 90 0.55 -0.43 14.81
CA ASN A 90 1.12 0.76 14.18
C ASN A 90 0.70 2.02 14.96
N THR A 91 1.63 2.64 15.66
CA THR A 91 1.41 3.91 16.38
C THR A 91 1.58 5.15 15.50
N ASP A 92 2.07 5.01 14.28
CA ASP A 92 2.27 6.13 13.35
C ASP A 92 0.97 6.42 12.55
N SER A 93 0.84 7.69 12.14
CA SER A 93 -0.24 8.22 11.30
C SER A 93 -0.15 7.80 9.84
N THR A 94 0.99 7.26 9.43
CA THR A 94 1.21 6.63 8.12
C THR A 94 0.50 5.27 8.06
N SER A 95 -0.17 4.97 6.94
CA SER A 95 -1.14 3.88 6.85
C SER A 95 -0.58 2.46 7.03
N PHE A 96 0.74 2.29 7.12
CA PHE A 96 1.41 0.99 7.15
C PHE A 96 2.54 0.98 8.19
N PRO A 97 2.68 -0.09 8.99
CA PRO A 97 3.88 -0.28 9.80
C PRO A 97 5.09 -0.54 8.91
N ILE A 98 6.23 0.06 9.25
CA ILE A 98 7.51 -0.22 8.58
C ILE A 98 8.02 -1.59 9.05
N SER A 99 8.31 -2.48 8.11
CA SER A 99 8.90 -3.79 8.38
C SER A 99 10.34 -3.64 8.87
N PRO A 100 10.74 -4.30 9.98
CA PRO A 100 12.13 -4.29 10.45
C PRO A 100 13.06 -5.18 9.60
N PHE A 101 12.50 -5.93 8.63
CA PHE A 101 13.22 -6.90 7.81
C PHE A 101 13.46 -6.39 6.38
N LEU A 102 12.38 -6.08 5.65
CA LEU A 102 12.41 -5.59 4.27
C LEU A 102 11.08 -4.90 3.94
N ASN A 103 11.17 -3.77 3.25
CA ASN A 103 10.06 -2.97 2.74
C ASN A 103 10.21 -2.89 1.22
N ILE A 104 9.14 -3.08 0.45
CA ILE A 104 9.17 -3.06 -1.01
C ILE A 104 8.12 -2.06 -1.50
N TYR A 105 8.51 -1.16 -2.41
CA TYR A 105 7.58 -0.21 -3.02
C TYR A 105 7.75 -0.15 -4.55
N GLY A 106 6.62 -0.19 -5.25
CA GLY A 106 6.56 -0.05 -6.70
C GLY A 106 6.56 1.43 -7.09
N TYR A 107 7.60 1.89 -7.81
CA TYR A 107 7.67 3.25 -8.34
C TYR A 107 8.62 3.31 -9.55
N PRO A 108 8.31 4.09 -10.60
CA PRO A 108 9.23 4.30 -11.72
C PRO A 108 10.54 4.95 -11.28
N GLU A 109 11.68 4.47 -11.78
CA GLU A 109 13.01 4.95 -11.37
C GLU A 109 13.23 6.42 -11.77
N GLU A 110 12.71 6.84 -12.92
CA GLU A 110 12.79 8.21 -13.44
C GLU A 110 11.99 9.23 -12.62
N LEU A 111 11.08 8.75 -11.76
CA LEU A 111 10.29 9.58 -10.84
C LEU A 111 10.71 9.37 -9.37
N ASP A 112 11.56 8.40 -9.07
CA ASP A 112 12.07 8.14 -7.72
C ASP A 112 13.13 9.22 -7.40
N TYR A 113 12.65 10.36 -6.86
CA TYR A 113 13.41 11.58 -6.49
C TYR A 113 14.47 11.34 -5.38
N THR A 114 15.39 10.41 -5.64
CA THR A 114 16.41 9.90 -4.72
C THR A 114 17.54 10.88 -4.46
N ASP A 115 17.68 11.87 -5.34
CA ASP A 115 18.51 13.08 -5.19
C ASP A 115 18.02 14.00 -4.06
N ILE A 116 16.70 14.09 -3.86
CA ILE A 116 16.05 14.90 -2.82
C ILE A 116 15.70 14.07 -1.59
N ARG A 117 15.40 12.77 -1.78
CA ARG A 117 15.01 11.83 -0.72
C ARG A 117 15.75 10.49 -0.85
N PRO A 118 16.88 10.30 -0.16
CA PRO A 118 17.58 9.03 -0.11
C PRO A 118 16.70 7.87 0.36
N ILE A 119 16.86 6.70 -0.25
CA ILE A 119 16.15 5.47 0.12
C ILE A 119 16.70 4.95 1.47
N PRO A 120 15.88 4.71 2.50
CA PRO A 120 16.36 4.21 3.79
C PRO A 120 16.84 2.75 3.70
N GLU A 121 17.64 2.31 4.68
CA GLU A 121 18.03 0.90 4.80
C GLU A 121 16.82 -0.04 4.84
N LYS A 122 16.96 -1.22 4.23
CA LYS A 122 15.91 -2.25 4.12
C LYS A 122 14.66 -1.79 3.36
N TRP A 123 14.79 -0.78 2.49
CA TRP A 123 13.81 -0.48 1.45
C TRP A 123 14.35 -0.90 0.08
N LEU A 124 13.51 -1.57 -0.70
CA LEU A 124 13.79 -1.94 -2.07
C LEU A 124 12.74 -1.30 -2.98
N ARG A 125 13.18 -0.33 -3.79
CA ARG A 125 12.39 0.17 -4.91
C ARG A 125 12.45 -0.82 -6.05
N VAL A 126 11.32 -0.96 -6.73
CA VAL A 126 11.13 -1.86 -7.86
C VAL A 126 10.26 -1.16 -8.88
N ASP A 127 10.60 -1.32 -10.15
CA ASP A 127 9.78 -0.80 -11.24
C ASP A 127 8.44 -1.57 -11.33
N THR A 128 7.50 -1.00 -12.06
CA THR A 128 6.09 -1.40 -12.15
C THR A 128 5.92 -2.89 -12.43
N PHE A 129 5.48 -3.64 -11.41
CA PHE A 129 5.16 -5.05 -11.58
C PHE A 129 3.83 -5.24 -12.32
N MET A 130 3.89 -5.56 -13.62
CA MET A 130 2.76 -6.14 -14.32
C MET A 130 2.88 -7.66 -14.40
N ARG A 131 1.80 -8.36 -14.05
CA ARG A 131 1.67 -9.79 -14.31
C ARG A 131 1.68 -10.03 -15.82
N ARG A 132 2.58 -10.89 -16.31
CA ARG A 132 2.52 -11.36 -17.70
C ARG A 132 1.23 -12.17 -17.88
N GLY A 133 0.47 -11.94 -18.95
CA GLY A 133 -0.92 -12.39 -19.12
C GLY A 133 -1.17 -13.91 -19.20
N GLU A 134 -0.18 -14.73 -18.89
CA GLU A 134 -0.29 -16.18 -18.80
C GLU A 134 -1.03 -16.58 -17.52
N LYS A 135 -2.27 -17.05 -17.68
CA LYS A 135 -3.15 -17.49 -16.57
C LYS A 135 -2.67 -18.82 -15.98
N GLN A 136 -1.71 -18.76 -15.07
CA GLN A 136 -1.31 -19.92 -14.27
C GLN A 136 -2.35 -20.22 -13.18
N GLU A 137 -2.68 -21.50 -12.97
CA GLU A 137 -3.70 -21.94 -12.01
C GLU A 137 -3.23 -21.79 -10.54
N PHE A 138 -4.14 -21.38 -9.66
CA PHE A 138 -3.91 -21.05 -8.25
C PHE A 138 -4.39 -22.15 -7.32
N LYS A 139 -3.53 -22.68 -6.46
CA LYS A 139 -3.92 -23.68 -5.47
C LYS A 139 -3.49 -23.21 -4.10
N ILE A 140 -4.47 -22.67 -3.37
CA ILE A 140 -4.38 -22.25 -1.97
C ILE A 140 -3.88 -23.47 -1.15
N PRO A 141 -2.58 -23.57 -0.82
CA PRO A 141 -1.96 -24.78 -0.30
C PRO A 141 -2.09 -24.74 1.23
N ASP A 142 -2.32 -25.87 1.88
CA ASP A 142 -3.00 -25.91 3.19
C ASP A 142 -2.36 -25.09 4.33
#